data_AF-A0A7S3AI81-F1
#
_entry.id   AF-A0A7S3AI81-F1
#
_cell.length_a   1.000
_cell.length_b   1.000
_cell.length_c   1.000
_cell.angle_alpha   90.00
_cell.angle_beta   90.00
_cell.angle_gamma   90.00
#
_symmetry.space_group_name_H-M   'P 1'
#
loop_
_entity.id
_entity.type
_entity.pdbx_description
1 polymer ?
#
loop_
_entity_poly.entity_id
_entity_poly.type
_entity_poly.pdbx_seq_one_letter_code
_entity_poly.pdbx_strand_id
1 'polypeptide(L)'
;CARGWALAPLMANGDYSPPPLGPPPSTPPPTPPTIPPPSSPSTVTMTVRLNSGWTWISLNVEAEDMTLNAIFASLTNPMGSQDYVKSQDAFAQFYEGFGFFGSLNSVVATTMYKVRKEAVSTLSFVGTPVALPMAMTFSEGWNYCPCPYQTETALAQAFPTTGSSALSWTTSDLLKSQMSFSTYYEGYGWFGNLRNILPGEGYKLKLAAGGTTAFPPL
;
A
#
# COMPACT_ATOMS: atom_id res chain seq x y z
N CYS A 1 56.86 -1.84 78.12
CA CYS A 1 57.45 -3.18 78.32
C CYS A 1 56.35 -4.20 78.49
N ALA A 2 56.42 -5.29 77.74
CA ALA A 2 55.38 -6.30 77.56
C ALA A 2 55.34 -7.36 78.67
N ARG A 3 54.31 -8.23 78.56
CA ARG A 3 54.07 -9.56 79.16
C ARG A 3 53.21 -9.49 80.43
N GLY A 4 52.14 -10.27 80.58
CA GLY A 4 51.57 -11.42 79.87
C GLY A 4 50.66 -12.16 80.87
N TRP A 5 50.30 -13.40 80.54
CA TRP A 5 49.53 -14.40 81.34
C TRP A 5 48.02 -14.32 81.15
N ALA A 6 47.23 -15.38 81.17
CA ALA A 6 47.35 -16.81 80.86
C ALA A 6 45.89 -17.36 80.90
N LEU A 7 45.66 -18.45 80.18
CA LEU A 7 44.47 -19.31 80.08
C LEU A 7 43.28 -19.14 81.05
N ALA A 8 42.07 -19.25 80.51
CA ALA A 8 40.98 -20.03 81.13
C ALA A 8 40.07 -20.68 80.07
N PRO A 9 39.50 -21.87 80.34
CA PRO A 9 38.87 -22.75 79.37
C PRO A 9 37.34 -22.59 79.28
N LEU A 10 36.80 -23.17 78.21
CA LEU A 10 35.41 -23.34 77.83
C LEU A 10 34.50 -23.72 79.02
N MET A 11 33.50 -22.90 79.34
CA MET A 11 32.31 -23.32 80.09
C MET A 11 31.12 -23.46 79.14
N ALA A 12 30.36 -24.51 79.39
CA ALA A 12 29.42 -25.15 78.49
C ALA A 12 28.06 -24.44 78.36
N ASN A 13 27.44 -24.68 77.20
CA ASN A 13 26.01 -24.90 76.96
C ASN A 13 25.02 -23.89 77.56
N GLY A 14 24.75 -22.82 76.82
CA GLY A 14 23.44 -22.16 76.83
C GLY A 14 22.67 -22.59 75.57
N ASP A 15 21.49 -23.20 75.75
CA ASP A 15 20.54 -23.51 74.69
C ASP A 15 20.07 -22.21 74.01
N TYR A 16 20.67 -21.85 72.87
CA TYR A 16 20.24 -20.72 72.07
C TYR A 16 19.15 -21.20 71.10
N SER A 17 17.88 -21.00 71.46
CA SER A 17 16.77 -21.17 70.51
C SER A 17 16.65 -19.89 69.67
N PRO A 18 16.81 -19.95 68.33
CA PRO A 18 16.66 -18.76 67.51
C PRO A 18 15.20 -18.27 67.54
N PRO A 19 14.96 -16.95 67.46
CA PRO A 19 13.62 -16.40 67.42
C PRO A 19 12.84 -16.92 66.19
N PRO A 20 11.51 -17.07 66.29
CA PRO A 20 10.70 -17.53 65.17
C PRO A 20 10.82 -16.57 63.99
N LEU A 21 10.98 -17.13 62.78
CA LEU A 21 10.99 -16.37 61.54
C LEU A 21 9.67 -15.61 61.39
N GLY A 22 9.76 -14.30 61.09
CA GLY A 22 8.59 -13.49 60.80
C GLY A 22 7.81 -14.02 59.58
N PRO A 23 6.53 -13.63 59.41
CA PRO A 23 5.76 -14.08 58.27
C PRO A 23 6.43 -13.65 56.96
N PRO A 24 6.36 -14.48 55.90
CA PRO A 24 6.96 -14.14 54.62
C PRO A 24 6.36 -12.84 54.08
N PRO A 25 7.14 -12.02 53.35
CA PRO A 25 6.64 -10.80 52.76
C PRO A 25 5.46 -11.10 51.82
N SER A 26 4.40 -10.28 51.92
CA SER A 26 3.24 -10.39 51.04
C SER A 26 3.64 -10.20 49.58
N THR A 27 3.18 -11.07 48.70
CA THR A 27 3.42 -10.96 47.25
C THR A 27 2.87 -9.64 46.71
N PRO A 28 3.62 -8.92 45.85
CA PRO A 28 3.09 -7.71 45.22
C PRO A 28 1.85 -8.04 44.38
N PRO A 29 0.90 -7.10 44.26
CA PRO A 29 -0.29 -7.31 43.44
C PRO A 29 0.10 -7.53 41.97
N PRO A 30 -0.68 -8.31 41.21
CA PRO A 30 -0.40 -8.54 39.79
C PRO A 30 -0.46 -7.21 39.02
N THR A 31 0.51 -7.00 38.13
CA THR A 31 0.50 -5.87 37.20
C THR A 31 -0.74 -5.93 36.31
N PRO A 32 -1.45 -4.79 36.09
CA PRO A 32 -2.55 -4.74 35.13
C PRO A 32 -2.08 -5.21 33.74
N PRO A 33 -2.96 -5.87 32.95
CA PRO A 33 -2.61 -6.28 31.60
C PRO A 33 -2.27 -5.03 30.76
N THR A 34 -1.04 -4.98 30.26
CA THR A 34 -0.61 -3.95 29.30
C THR A 34 -1.38 -4.15 28.01
N ILE A 35 -2.17 -3.16 27.60
CA ILE A 35 -2.79 -3.14 26.27
C ILE A 35 -1.64 -3.12 25.25
N PRO A 36 -1.55 -4.08 24.31
CA PRO A 36 -0.52 -4.04 23.29
C PRO A 36 -0.65 -2.72 22.51
N PRO A 37 0.46 -2.08 22.13
CA PRO A 37 0.40 -0.88 21.30
C PRO A 37 -0.39 -1.19 20.01
N PRO A 38 -1.12 -0.20 19.45
CA PRO A 38 -1.84 -0.40 18.20
C PRO A 38 -0.87 -0.95 17.16
N SER A 39 -1.27 -2.02 16.46
CA SER A 39 -0.48 -2.60 15.39
C SER A 39 -0.24 -1.55 14.32
N SER A 40 1.02 -1.17 14.07
CA SER A 40 1.36 -0.35 12.91
C SER A 40 0.84 -1.03 11.64
N PRO A 41 0.20 -0.29 10.71
CA PRO A 41 -0.25 -0.89 9.46
C PRO A 41 0.94 -1.48 8.73
N SER A 42 0.81 -2.72 8.25
CA SER A 42 1.83 -3.35 7.41
C SER A 42 1.95 -2.58 6.10
N THR A 43 3.12 -2.01 5.85
CA THR A 43 3.43 -1.27 4.62
C THR A 43 4.12 -2.16 3.60
N VAL A 44 3.96 -1.84 2.32
CA VAL A 44 4.63 -2.50 1.19
C VAL A 44 5.24 -1.45 0.25
N THR A 45 6.23 -1.87 -0.53
CA THR A 45 6.88 -1.01 -1.53
C THR A 45 6.23 -1.21 -2.89
N MET A 46 5.67 -0.16 -3.45
CA MET A 46 5.28 -0.12 -4.87
C MET A 46 6.51 0.26 -5.71
N THR A 47 6.74 -0.43 -6.82
CA THR A 47 7.78 -0.07 -7.79
C THR A 47 7.25 -0.17 -9.21
N VAL A 48 7.42 0.89 -10.00
CA VAL A 48 6.97 0.93 -11.40
C VAL A 48 8.03 1.59 -12.29
N ARG A 49 8.28 0.98 -13.45
CA ARG A 49 9.19 1.54 -14.47
C ARG A 49 8.42 2.55 -15.32
N LEU A 50 8.97 3.76 -15.44
CA LEU A 50 8.52 4.80 -16.35
C LEU A 50 9.45 4.83 -17.57
N ASN A 51 8.90 4.56 -18.75
CA ASN A 51 9.65 4.63 -20.00
C ASN A 51 9.83 6.08 -20.45
N SER A 52 10.80 6.32 -21.34
CA SER A 52 10.82 7.57 -22.10
C SER A 52 9.53 7.68 -22.93
N GLY A 53 8.92 8.86 -22.96
CA GLY A 53 7.57 9.06 -23.48
C GLY A 53 6.50 8.76 -22.42
N TRP A 54 5.34 8.28 -22.86
CA TRP A 54 4.17 8.08 -21.98
C TRP A 54 4.13 6.67 -21.40
N THR A 55 3.98 6.59 -20.08
CA THR A 55 3.67 5.37 -19.33
C THR A 55 2.32 5.52 -18.63
N TRP A 56 1.45 4.52 -18.70
CA TRP A 56 0.15 4.49 -18.01
C TRP A 56 0.34 3.71 -16.72
N ILE A 57 0.17 4.37 -15.59
CA ILE A 57 0.37 3.80 -14.27
C ILE A 57 -0.89 3.95 -13.43
N SER A 58 -1.01 3.12 -12.41
CA SER A 58 -1.96 3.35 -11.31
C SER A 58 -1.30 2.96 -10.00
N LEU A 59 -1.85 3.44 -8.89
CA LEU A 59 -1.27 3.20 -7.57
C LEU A 59 -2.02 2.06 -6.90
N ASN A 60 -1.25 1.10 -6.38
CA ASN A 60 -1.76 0.01 -5.55
C ASN A 60 -1.35 0.16 -4.08
N VAL A 61 -0.70 1.26 -3.71
CA VAL A 61 -0.37 1.61 -2.32
C VAL A 61 -0.69 3.09 -2.06
N GLU A 62 -1.00 3.41 -0.81
CA GLU A 62 -1.25 4.77 -0.33
C GLU A 62 -0.15 5.17 0.66
N ALA A 63 0.65 6.16 0.28
CA ALA A 63 1.64 6.76 1.17
C ALA A 63 0.98 7.78 2.11
N GLU A 64 1.71 8.21 3.14
CA GLU A 64 1.25 9.28 4.05
C GLU A 64 1.05 10.61 3.32
N ASP A 65 1.92 10.92 2.35
CA ASP A 65 1.83 12.10 1.50
C ASP A 65 1.68 11.67 0.03
N MET A 66 0.47 11.87 -0.50
CA MET A 66 0.09 11.54 -1.86
C MET A 66 0.18 12.73 -2.83
N THR A 67 0.82 13.83 -2.43
CA THR A 67 1.10 14.95 -3.35
C THR A 67 2.03 14.51 -4.47
N LEU A 68 1.92 15.16 -5.63
CA LEU A 68 2.80 14.85 -6.77
C LEU A 68 4.28 15.01 -6.41
N ASN A 69 4.63 16.04 -5.64
CA ASN A 69 6.01 16.28 -5.24
C ASN A 69 6.54 15.14 -4.35
N ALA A 70 5.76 14.67 -3.37
CA ALA A 70 6.18 13.59 -2.48
C ALA A 70 6.33 12.26 -3.23
N ILE A 71 5.34 11.88 -4.04
CA ILE A 71 5.36 10.61 -4.76
C ILE A 71 6.48 10.58 -5.79
N PHE A 72 6.63 11.60 -6.63
CA PHE A 72 7.63 11.60 -7.69
C PHE A 72 9.04 12.01 -7.24
N ALA A 73 9.25 12.36 -5.97
CA ALA A 73 10.59 12.57 -5.42
C ALA A 73 11.44 11.29 -5.38
N SER A 74 10.81 10.12 -5.36
CA SER A 74 11.51 8.83 -5.27
C SER A 74 11.91 8.22 -6.62
N LEU A 75 11.79 9.01 -7.70
CA LEU A 75 12.23 8.61 -9.02
C LEU A 75 13.75 8.47 -9.08
N THR A 76 14.25 7.38 -9.67
CA THR A 76 15.71 7.20 -9.88
C THR A 76 16.31 8.29 -10.77
N ASN A 77 15.56 8.76 -11.76
CA ASN A 77 15.82 9.97 -12.53
C ASN A 77 14.72 11.00 -12.22
N PRO A 78 15.04 12.12 -11.53
CA PRO A 78 14.09 13.14 -11.11
C PRO A 78 13.25 13.70 -12.26
N MET A 79 12.13 14.35 -11.93
CA MET A 79 11.33 15.08 -12.91
C MET A 79 12.13 16.22 -13.55
N GLY A 80 11.95 16.40 -14.87
CA GLY A 80 12.49 17.51 -15.66
C GLY A 80 11.39 18.41 -16.21
N SER A 81 11.78 19.55 -16.79
CA SER A 81 10.85 20.59 -17.29
C SER A 81 9.91 20.13 -18.42
N GLN A 82 10.22 18.98 -19.05
CA GLN A 82 9.43 18.35 -20.10
C GLN A 82 8.51 17.22 -19.60
N ASP A 83 8.52 16.94 -18.30
CA ASP A 83 7.75 15.85 -17.72
C ASP A 83 6.34 16.30 -17.33
N TYR A 84 5.37 15.41 -17.55
CA TYR A 84 3.94 15.68 -17.34
C TYR A 84 3.27 14.52 -16.63
N VAL A 85 2.28 14.82 -15.80
CA VAL A 85 1.36 13.84 -15.22
C VAL A 85 -0.05 14.23 -15.62
N LYS A 86 -0.84 13.26 -16.09
CA LYS A 86 -2.25 13.49 -16.46
C LYS A 86 -3.12 12.42 -15.82
N SER A 87 -4.23 12.83 -15.21
CA SER A 87 -5.37 11.95 -14.99
C SER A 87 -6.32 12.06 -16.19
N GLN A 88 -7.54 11.53 -16.06
CA GLN A 88 -8.57 11.68 -17.09
C GLN A 88 -8.97 13.15 -17.28
N ASP A 89 -9.11 13.90 -16.17
CA ASP A 89 -9.72 15.24 -16.15
C ASP A 89 -8.76 16.34 -15.68
N ALA A 90 -7.55 15.99 -15.24
CA ALA A 90 -6.57 16.94 -14.73
C ALA A 90 -5.16 16.67 -15.25
N PHE A 91 -4.27 17.66 -15.11
CA PHE A 91 -2.87 17.53 -15.49
C PHE A 91 -1.97 18.36 -14.59
N ALA A 92 -0.69 18.01 -14.58
CA ALA A 92 0.39 18.80 -14.04
C ALA A 92 1.63 18.71 -14.93
N GLN A 93 2.32 19.83 -15.12
CA GLN A 93 3.65 19.90 -15.71
C GLN A 93 4.67 20.21 -14.62
N PHE A 94 5.84 19.58 -14.69
CA PHE A 94 6.92 19.89 -13.77
C PHE A 94 7.75 21.08 -14.28
N TYR A 95 8.09 22.01 -13.38
CA TYR A 95 8.98 23.13 -13.64
C TYR A 95 10.14 23.08 -12.64
N GLU A 96 11.36 23.06 -13.16
CA GLU A 96 12.58 22.98 -12.35
C GLU A 96 12.67 24.16 -11.37
N GLY A 97 13.02 23.88 -10.11
CA GLY A 97 13.09 24.87 -9.04
C GLY A 97 11.74 25.27 -8.42
N PHE A 98 10.61 24.90 -9.02
CA PHE A 98 9.28 25.26 -8.51
C PHE A 98 8.35 24.06 -8.24
N GLY A 99 8.51 22.94 -8.95
CA GLY A 99 7.70 21.73 -8.79
C GLY A 99 6.57 21.61 -9.81
N PHE A 100 5.51 20.87 -9.46
CA PHE A 100 4.36 20.64 -10.34
C PHE A 100 3.39 21.83 -10.39
N PHE A 101 2.93 22.17 -11.61
CA PHE A 101 1.90 23.17 -11.87
C PHE A 101 0.80 22.60 -12.77
N GLY A 102 -0.46 22.87 -12.41
CA GLY A 102 -1.63 22.47 -13.18
C GLY A 102 -2.83 22.24 -12.26
N SER A 103 -3.85 21.58 -12.80
CA SER A 103 -5.06 21.22 -12.05
C SER A 103 -4.91 19.94 -11.22
N LEU A 104 -3.86 19.14 -11.45
CA LEU A 104 -3.54 17.95 -10.67
C LEU A 104 -2.47 18.28 -9.62
N ASN A 105 -2.75 17.99 -8.36
CA ASN A 105 -1.90 18.30 -7.20
C ASN A 105 -1.50 17.06 -6.39
N SER A 106 -2.30 15.99 -6.45
CA SER A 106 -2.07 14.72 -5.77
C SER A 106 -2.46 13.54 -6.65
N VAL A 107 -2.00 12.35 -6.27
CA VAL A 107 -2.45 11.07 -6.83
C VAL A 107 -3.35 10.34 -5.83
N VAL A 108 -4.20 9.47 -6.35
CA VAL A 108 -5.13 8.63 -5.57
C VAL A 108 -5.26 7.26 -6.26
N ALA A 109 -5.54 6.22 -5.47
CA ALA A 109 -5.61 4.83 -5.94
C ALA A 109 -6.75 4.56 -6.93
N THR A 110 -7.85 5.31 -6.85
CA THR A 110 -9.03 5.16 -7.71
C THR A 110 -8.84 5.75 -9.12
N THR A 111 -7.61 6.13 -9.50
CA THR A 111 -7.32 6.80 -10.77
C THR A 111 -6.12 6.17 -11.46
N MET A 112 -6.18 6.09 -12.80
CA MET A 112 -5.02 5.84 -13.64
C MET A 112 -4.39 7.17 -14.08
N TYR A 113 -3.08 7.20 -14.15
CA TYR A 113 -2.30 8.35 -14.59
C TYR A 113 -1.49 8.02 -15.83
N LYS A 114 -1.38 8.98 -16.73
CA LYS A 114 -0.34 8.98 -17.76
C LYS A 114 0.80 9.85 -17.29
N VAL A 115 1.98 9.27 -17.16
CA VAL A 115 3.21 10.00 -16.84
C VAL A 115 4.09 10.06 -18.08
N ARG A 116 4.48 11.26 -18.49
CA ARG A 116 5.48 11.49 -19.52
C ARG A 116 6.82 11.71 -18.85
N LYS A 117 7.83 10.94 -19.26
CA LYS A 117 9.23 11.12 -18.89
C LYS A 117 10.09 11.39 -20.11
N GLU A 118 11.06 12.30 -20.00
CA GLU A 118 12.11 12.45 -21.02
C GLU A 118 13.11 11.29 -20.96
N ALA A 119 13.66 11.03 -19.78
CA ALA A 119 14.55 9.91 -19.51
C ALA A 119 13.82 8.79 -18.74
N VAL A 120 14.09 7.53 -19.11
CA VAL A 120 13.59 6.35 -18.38
C VAL A 120 13.88 6.49 -16.89
N SER A 121 12.93 6.15 -16.03
CA SER A 121 13.08 6.25 -14.58
C SER A 121 12.32 5.11 -13.90
N THR A 122 12.65 4.82 -12.65
CA THR A 122 11.86 3.90 -11.81
C THR A 122 11.30 4.70 -10.65
N LEU A 123 9.99 4.64 -10.46
CA LEU A 123 9.29 5.18 -9.31
C LEU A 123 9.21 4.08 -8.24
N SER A 124 9.59 4.39 -7.00
CA SER A 124 9.51 3.43 -5.90
C SER A 124 9.18 4.11 -4.58
N PHE A 125 8.10 3.74 -3.91
CA PHE A 125 7.73 4.34 -2.62
C PHE A 125 6.97 3.35 -1.73
N VAL A 126 7.00 3.60 -0.43
CA VAL A 126 6.38 2.76 0.59
C VAL A 126 5.01 3.33 0.96
N GLY A 127 4.02 2.47 1.12
CA GLY A 127 2.68 2.84 1.56
C GLY A 127 1.90 1.66 2.12
N THR A 128 0.70 1.93 2.61
CA THR A 128 -0.26 0.89 2.97
C THR A 128 -0.92 0.34 1.69
N PRO A 129 -1.10 -0.98 1.53
CA PRO A 129 -1.84 -1.54 0.41
C PRO A 129 -3.24 -0.92 0.29
N VAL A 130 -3.67 -0.64 -0.94
CA VAL A 130 -5.03 -0.15 -1.21
C VAL A 130 -6.05 -1.16 -0.69
N ALA A 131 -7.01 -0.66 0.09
CA ALA A 131 -8.05 -1.50 0.68
C ALA A 131 -9.02 -2.02 -0.37
N LEU A 132 -9.42 -3.29 -0.23
CA LEU A 132 -10.43 -3.96 -1.06
C LEU A 132 -11.63 -4.38 -0.18
N PRO A 133 -12.87 -4.35 -0.70
CA PRO A 133 -13.23 -3.96 -2.07
C PRO A 133 -13.06 -2.46 -2.33
N MET A 134 -12.56 -2.10 -3.52
CA MET A 134 -12.41 -0.70 -3.93
C MET A 134 -13.54 -0.31 -4.89
N ALA A 135 -14.46 0.52 -4.42
CA ALA A 135 -15.59 0.99 -5.23
C ALA A 135 -15.13 1.92 -6.37
N MET A 136 -15.76 1.76 -7.53
CA MET A 136 -15.47 2.50 -8.77
C MET A 136 -16.77 2.87 -9.47
N THR A 137 -16.80 4.04 -10.10
CA THR A 137 -17.87 4.44 -11.00
C THR A 137 -17.27 4.76 -12.36
N PHE A 138 -17.79 4.13 -13.40
CA PHE A 138 -17.37 4.33 -14.78
C PHE A 138 -18.52 4.93 -15.58
N SER A 139 -18.18 5.84 -16.49
CA SER A 139 -19.12 6.44 -17.43
C SER A 139 -19.25 5.59 -18.69
N GLU A 140 -20.28 5.84 -19.49
CA GLU A 140 -20.30 5.36 -20.87
C GLU A 140 -19.11 5.93 -21.64
N GLY A 141 -18.53 5.13 -22.55
CA GLY A 141 -17.36 5.49 -23.32
C GLY A 141 -16.05 5.17 -22.59
N TRP A 142 -15.01 5.97 -22.84
CA TRP A 142 -13.67 5.70 -22.35
C TRP A 142 -13.45 6.19 -20.91
N ASN A 143 -12.93 5.29 -20.09
CA ASN A 143 -12.59 5.50 -18.70
C ASN A 143 -11.13 5.14 -18.44
N TYR A 144 -10.51 5.85 -17.50
CA TYR A 144 -9.20 5.54 -16.95
C TYR A 144 -9.39 4.58 -15.79
N CYS A 145 -8.82 3.39 -15.90
CA CYS A 145 -9.07 2.29 -14.97
C CYS A 145 -7.77 1.92 -14.23
N PRO A 146 -7.73 2.01 -12.88
CA PRO A 146 -6.56 1.63 -12.10
C PRO A 146 -6.47 0.10 -11.89
N CYS A 147 -5.41 -0.34 -11.22
CA CYS A 147 -5.20 -1.68 -10.71
C CYS A 147 -4.78 -1.59 -9.22
N PRO A 148 -5.68 -1.88 -8.26
CA PRO A 148 -5.40 -1.74 -6.83
C PRO A 148 -4.66 -2.96 -6.22
N TYR A 149 -4.45 -4.02 -7.00
CA TYR A 149 -3.95 -5.30 -6.49
C TYR A 149 -2.45 -5.27 -6.20
N GLN A 150 -2.00 -6.10 -5.24
CA GLN A 150 -0.58 -6.28 -4.92
C GLN A 150 0.12 -7.29 -5.83
N THR A 151 -0.66 -8.14 -6.50
CA THR A 151 -0.16 -9.19 -7.39
C THR A 151 -0.89 -9.14 -8.74
N GLU A 152 -0.27 -9.75 -9.75
CA GLU A 152 -0.93 -10.02 -11.02
C GLU A 152 -2.28 -10.72 -10.78
N THR A 153 -3.33 -10.20 -11.41
CA THR A 153 -4.72 -10.62 -11.17
C THR A 153 -5.42 -10.89 -12.48
N ALA A 154 -6.10 -12.03 -12.61
CA ALA A 154 -6.82 -12.37 -13.83
C ALA A 154 -7.99 -11.40 -14.08
N LEU A 155 -8.27 -11.09 -15.36
CA LEU A 155 -9.36 -10.16 -15.71
C LEU A 155 -10.72 -10.58 -15.15
N ALA A 156 -11.02 -11.88 -15.16
CA ALA A 156 -12.29 -12.39 -14.63
C ALA A 156 -12.43 -12.22 -13.10
N GLN A 157 -11.31 -12.12 -12.37
CA GLN A 157 -11.31 -11.84 -10.94
C GLN A 157 -11.44 -10.34 -10.68
N ALA A 158 -10.68 -9.51 -11.41
CA ALA A 158 -10.73 -8.05 -11.26
C ALA A 158 -12.07 -7.44 -11.73
N PHE A 159 -12.66 -8.03 -12.77
CA PHE A 159 -13.89 -7.59 -13.41
C PHE A 159 -14.88 -8.76 -13.47
N PRO A 160 -15.52 -9.09 -12.33
CA PRO A 160 -16.47 -10.20 -12.28
C PRO A 160 -17.65 -9.93 -13.22
N THR A 161 -18.17 -11.01 -13.81
CA THR A 161 -19.29 -10.97 -14.77
C THR A 161 -20.64 -11.19 -14.10
N THR A 162 -20.63 -11.60 -12.83
CA THR A 162 -21.82 -11.84 -12.01
C THR A 162 -21.59 -11.31 -10.59
N GLY A 163 -22.69 -11.12 -9.84
CA GLY A 163 -22.65 -10.63 -8.46
C GLY A 163 -22.72 -9.10 -8.34
N SER A 164 -22.72 -8.60 -7.11
CA SER A 164 -22.96 -7.17 -6.80
C SER A 164 -21.86 -6.22 -7.27
N SER A 165 -20.67 -6.75 -7.57
CA SER A 165 -19.55 -5.97 -8.12
C SER A 165 -19.48 -6.03 -9.64
N ALA A 166 -20.35 -6.78 -10.32
CA ALA A 166 -20.33 -6.86 -11.77
C ALA A 166 -20.97 -5.62 -12.42
N LEU A 167 -20.34 -5.10 -13.46
CA LEU A 167 -21.00 -4.18 -14.40
C LEU A 167 -21.94 -4.98 -15.32
N SER A 168 -22.87 -4.27 -15.96
CA SER A 168 -23.68 -4.81 -17.05
C SER A 168 -22.86 -4.88 -18.34
N TRP A 169 -21.95 -5.85 -18.41
CA TRP A 169 -21.05 -6.03 -19.54
C TRP A 169 -21.80 -6.38 -20.84
N THR A 170 -21.35 -5.82 -21.95
CA THR A 170 -21.93 -6.04 -23.29
C THR A 170 -20.86 -6.43 -24.32
N THR A 171 -21.28 -6.95 -25.48
CA THR A 171 -20.41 -7.48 -26.55
C THR A 171 -19.57 -6.41 -27.29
N SER A 172 -19.25 -5.28 -26.67
CA SER A 172 -18.38 -4.23 -27.21
C SER A 172 -17.55 -3.51 -26.14
N ASP A 173 -17.64 -3.95 -24.89
CA ASP A 173 -16.81 -3.41 -23.83
C ASP A 173 -15.36 -3.86 -24.03
N LEU A 174 -14.43 -2.93 -23.87
CA LEU A 174 -13.04 -3.10 -24.28
C LEU A 174 -12.10 -2.60 -23.19
N LEU A 175 -11.26 -3.48 -22.68
CA LEU A 175 -10.17 -3.12 -21.80
C LEU A 175 -8.85 -3.10 -22.57
N LYS A 176 -8.05 -2.05 -22.37
CA LYS A 176 -6.74 -1.88 -23.01
C LYS A 176 -5.66 -1.56 -22.01
N SER A 177 -4.51 -2.21 -22.15
CA SER A 177 -3.22 -1.70 -21.69
C SER A 177 -2.54 -0.91 -22.82
N GLN A 178 -1.29 -0.49 -22.61
CA GLN A 178 -0.50 0.12 -23.69
C GLN A 178 -0.11 -0.89 -24.79
N MET A 179 -0.09 -2.19 -24.49
CA MET A 179 0.45 -3.23 -25.36
C MET A 179 -0.57 -4.31 -25.75
N SER A 180 -1.66 -4.43 -24.99
CA SER A 180 -2.64 -5.52 -25.13
C SER A 180 -4.05 -5.01 -24.95
N PHE A 181 -5.03 -5.81 -25.37
CA PHE A 181 -6.44 -5.54 -25.17
C PHE A 181 -7.25 -6.81 -24.95
N SER A 182 -8.46 -6.64 -24.41
CA SER A 182 -9.46 -7.69 -24.27
C SER A 182 -10.85 -7.12 -24.48
N THR A 183 -11.65 -7.80 -25.27
CA THR A 183 -13.05 -7.45 -25.54
C THR A 183 -13.95 -8.40 -24.77
N TYR A 184 -15.00 -7.87 -24.17
CA TYR A 184 -16.01 -8.69 -23.53
C TYR A 184 -17.00 -9.26 -24.56
N TYR A 185 -17.35 -10.53 -24.40
CA TYR A 185 -18.38 -11.22 -25.17
C TYR A 185 -19.45 -11.76 -24.22
N GLU A 186 -20.68 -11.32 -24.41
CA GLU A 186 -21.81 -11.69 -23.56
C GLU A 186 -21.99 -13.21 -23.49
N GLY A 187 -22.15 -13.75 -22.27
CA GLY A 187 -22.26 -15.19 -22.02
C GLY A 187 -20.94 -15.97 -22.03
N TYR A 188 -19.82 -15.37 -22.49
CA TYR A 188 -18.53 -16.06 -22.59
C TYR A 188 -17.41 -15.41 -21.76
N GLY A 189 -17.43 -14.08 -21.57
CA GLY A 189 -16.42 -13.34 -20.79
C GLY A 189 -15.41 -12.59 -21.65
N TRP A 190 -14.19 -12.41 -21.12
CA TRP A 190 -13.13 -11.60 -21.71
C TRP A 190 -12.26 -12.37 -22.72
N PHE A 191 -12.08 -11.82 -23.93
CA PHE A 191 -11.26 -12.39 -25.00
C PHE A 191 -10.26 -11.39 -25.56
N GLY A 192 -8.99 -11.80 -25.63
CA GLY A 192 -7.93 -11.00 -26.22
C GLY A 192 -6.55 -11.48 -25.79
N ASN A 193 -5.55 -10.61 -25.92
CA ASN A 193 -4.19 -10.87 -25.45
C ASN A 193 -3.91 -10.22 -24.08
N LEU A 194 -4.79 -9.36 -23.58
CA LEU A 194 -4.80 -8.92 -22.17
C LEU A 194 -5.58 -9.94 -21.35
N ARG A 195 -4.90 -10.70 -20.50
CA ARG A 195 -5.52 -11.75 -19.66
C ARG A 195 -5.53 -11.42 -18.18
N ASN A 196 -4.57 -10.60 -17.76
CA ASN A 196 -4.38 -10.19 -16.38
C ASN A 196 -4.19 -8.66 -16.33
N ILE A 197 -4.50 -8.07 -15.18
CA ILE A 197 -4.03 -6.74 -14.81
C ILE A 197 -2.86 -6.85 -13.85
N LEU A 198 -1.92 -5.92 -13.96
CA LEU A 198 -0.65 -5.91 -13.26
C LEU A 198 -0.58 -4.74 -12.28
N PRO A 199 -0.03 -4.96 -11.08
CA PRO A 199 0.26 -3.88 -10.13
C PRO A 199 1.11 -2.78 -10.78
N GLY A 200 0.77 -1.53 -10.53
CA GLY A 200 1.49 -0.37 -11.07
C GLY A 200 1.16 0.00 -12.51
N GLU A 201 0.44 -0.83 -13.26
CA GLU A 201 -0.04 -0.50 -14.60
C GLU A 201 -1.38 0.23 -14.58
N GLY A 202 -1.61 1.04 -15.61
CA GLY A 202 -2.87 1.72 -15.87
C GLY A 202 -3.59 1.19 -17.11
N TYR A 203 -4.92 1.16 -17.07
CA TYR A 203 -5.75 0.63 -18.16
C TYR A 203 -6.74 1.69 -18.68
N LYS A 204 -7.24 1.47 -19.90
CA LYS A 204 -8.39 2.18 -20.44
C LYS A 204 -9.52 1.21 -20.66
N LEU A 205 -10.68 1.52 -20.07
CA LEU A 205 -11.88 0.73 -20.17
C LEU A 205 -12.92 1.51 -20.99
N LYS A 206 -13.33 0.95 -22.12
CA LYS A 206 -14.46 1.46 -22.90
C LYS A 206 -15.70 0.68 -22.53
N LEU A 207 -16.76 1.38 -22.12
CA LEU A 207 -18.06 0.78 -21.80
C LEU A 207 -19.13 1.26 -22.77
N ALA A 208 -20.04 0.36 -23.16
CA ALA A 208 -21.27 0.70 -23.87
C ALA A 208 -22.33 1.30 -22.95
N ALA A 209 -22.28 0.99 -21.65
CA ALA A 209 -23.10 1.61 -20.62
C ALA A 209 -22.26 1.81 -19.35
N GLY A 210 -22.31 3.01 -18.79
CA GLY A 210 -21.67 3.30 -17.50
C GLY A 210 -22.30 2.53 -16.35
N GLY A 211 -21.65 2.54 -15.19
CA GLY A 211 -22.16 1.89 -13.99
C GLY A 211 -21.20 1.97 -12.81
N THR A 212 -21.66 1.49 -11.65
CA THR A 212 -20.86 1.37 -10.44
C THR A 212 -20.46 -0.11 -10.24
N THR A 213 -19.23 -0.31 -9.81
CA THR A 213 -18.61 -1.62 -9.57
C THR A 213 -17.65 -1.51 -8.39
N ALA A 214 -17.02 -2.61 -8.01
CA ALA A 214 -15.87 -2.59 -7.13
C ALA A 214 -14.85 -3.63 -7.59
N PHE A 215 -13.57 -3.32 -7.40
CA PHE A 215 -12.55 -4.36 -7.43
C PHE A 215 -12.73 -5.25 -6.21
N PRO A 216 -13.02 -6.56 -6.36
CA PRO A 216 -13.23 -7.45 -5.22
C PRO A 216 -11.89 -7.82 -4.56
N PRO A 217 -11.90 -8.25 -3.28
CA PRO A 217 -10.76 -8.92 -2.65
C PRO A 217 -10.37 -10.19 -3.42
N LEU A 218 -9.08 -10.54 -3.37
CA LEU A 218 -8.54 -11.80 -3.94
C LEU A 218 -8.70 -12.98 -2.99
#